data_AF-A0A9D3SC78-F1
#
_entry.id   AF-A0A9D3SC78-F1
#
_cell.length_a   1.000
_cell.length_b   1.000
_cell.length_c   1.000
_cell.angle_alpha   90.00
_cell.angle_beta   90.00
_cell.angle_gamma   90.00
#
_symmetry.space_group_name_H-M   'P 1'
#
loop_
_entity.id
_entity.type
_entity.pdbx_description
1 polymer ?
#
loop_
_entity_poly.entity_id
_entity_poly.type
_entity_poly.pdbx_seq_one_letter_code
_entity_poly.pdbx_strand_id
1 'polypeptide(L)'
;MQPFSKLCSLTLKKLVVMRELDKELISVVIAVKIQGSKRILRSHEIVLPPSGVVETDLALTFSLQYPHFLKREGNKLQIMLQRRKRYKNRTILGYKTLAAGSIDMAEVMQHPTEGAGAASLQ
;
A
#
# COMPACT_ATOMS: atom_id res chain seq x y z
N MET A 1 2.77 -30.75 3.80
CA MET A 1 2.78 -29.88 2.61
C MET A 1 3.18 -28.48 3.05
N GLN A 2 4.37 -27.99 2.68
CA GLN A 2 4.71 -26.59 2.90
C GLN A 2 3.93 -25.72 1.90
N PRO A 3 3.28 -24.63 2.32
CA PRO A 3 2.69 -23.70 1.36
C PRO A 3 3.82 -23.05 0.57
N PHE A 4 3.79 -23.19 -0.75
CA PHE A 4 4.69 -22.44 -1.63
C PHE A 4 4.45 -20.95 -1.38
N SER A 5 5.43 -20.28 -0.77
CA SER A 5 5.42 -18.83 -0.64
C SER A 5 5.71 -18.25 -2.01
N LYS A 6 4.90 -17.28 -2.46
CA LYS A 6 5.24 -16.52 -3.66
C LYS A 6 5.45 -15.07 -3.35
N LEU A 7 6.22 -14.46 -4.24
CA LEU A 7 6.61 -13.07 -4.17
C LEU A 7 5.63 -12.26 -5.02
N CYS A 8 4.99 -11.27 -4.40
CA CYS A 8 4.28 -10.22 -5.10
C CYS A 8 5.14 -8.96 -5.06
N SER A 9 5.40 -8.38 -6.23
CA SER A 9 6.04 -7.07 -6.37
C SER A 9 5.01 -6.04 -6.79
N LEU A 10 4.80 -5.01 -5.97
CA LEU A 10 3.91 -3.89 -6.25
C LEU A 10 4.77 -2.63 -6.44
N THR A 11 4.67 -2.02 -7.62
CA THR A 11 5.31 -0.73 -7.90
C THR A 11 4.26 0.36 -7.99
N LEU A 12 4.39 1.40 -7.17
CA LEU A 12 3.54 2.59 -7.19
C LEU A 12 4.30 3.72 -7.85
N LYS A 13 3.72 4.30 -8.90
CA LYS A 13 4.35 5.32 -9.74
C LYS A 13 3.89 6.75 -9.49
N LYS A 14 2.70 6.92 -8.93
CA LYS A 14 2.09 8.23 -8.72
C LYS A 14 1.11 8.21 -7.56
N LEU A 15 1.12 9.26 -6.75
CA LEU A 15 0.10 9.56 -5.75
C LEU A 15 -0.68 10.78 -6.21
N VAL A 16 -1.98 10.61 -6.37
CA VAL A 16 -2.92 11.70 -6.61
C VAL A 16 -3.95 11.67 -5.48
N VAL A 17 -4.13 12.79 -4.79
CA VAL A 17 -5.14 12.91 -3.74
C VAL A 17 -6.25 13.84 -4.21
N MET A 18 -7.42 13.24 -4.45
CA MET A 18 -8.58 13.94 -4.99
C MET A 18 -9.38 14.73 -3.95
N ARG A 19 -9.08 14.54 -2.66
CA ARG A 19 -9.72 15.24 -1.55
C ARG A 19 -8.67 15.99 -0.76
N GLU A 20 -9.01 17.17 -0.28
CA GLU A 20 -8.10 17.93 0.57
C GLU A 20 -7.68 17.12 1.81
N LEU A 21 -6.39 17.11 2.08
CA LEU A 21 -5.83 16.58 3.32
C LEU A 21 -5.80 17.67 4.39
N ASP A 22 -5.63 17.24 5.63
CA ASP A 22 -5.45 18.12 6.79
C ASP A 22 -4.32 19.14 6.54
N LYS A 23 -4.56 20.44 6.74
CA LYS A 23 -3.61 21.51 6.39
C LYS A 23 -2.32 21.46 7.21
N GLU A 24 -2.36 20.80 8.36
CA GLU A 24 -1.19 20.57 9.22
C GLU A 24 -0.39 19.32 8.82
N LEU A 25 -0.86 18.56 7.82
CA LEU A 25 -0.21 17.33 7.37
C LEU A 25 0.95 17.64 6.42
N ILE A 26 2.17 17.54 6.94
CA ILE A 26 3.41 17.77 6.18
C ILE A 26 3.92 16.54 5.43
N SER A 27 3.59 15.33 5.88
CA SER A 27 4.11 14.10 5.28
C SER A 27 3.17 12.91 5.47
N VAL A 28 3.25 11.99 4.52
CA VAL A 28 2.52 10.72 4.52
C VAL A 28 3.45 9.55 4.27
N VAL A 29 2.99 8.35 4.60
CA VAL A 29 3.68 7.10 4.33
C VAL A 29 2.68 6.18 3.63
N ILE A 30 3.15 5.43 2.64
CA ILE A 30 2.37 4.36 2.03
C ILE A 30 2.72 3.05 2.75
N ALA A 31 1.68 2.37 3.23
CA ALA A 31 1.79 1.09 3.91
C ALA A 31 1.09 0.00 3.09
N VAL A 32 1.72 -1.16 2.98
CA VAL A 32 1.21 -2.30 2.21
C VAL A 32 1.23 -3.56 3.06
N LYS A 33 0.14 -4.34 3.03
CA LYS A 33 0.06 -5.63 3.70
C LYS A 33 -0.92 -6.59 3.02
N ILE A 34 -0.72 -7.89 3.24
CA ILE A 34 -1.76 -8.87 2.97
C ILE A 34 -2.76 -8.87 4.13
N GLN A 35 -4.05 -8.96 3.83
CA GLN A 35 -5.08 -9.11 4.85
C GLN A 35 -4.82 -10.36 5.71
N GLY A 36 -4.99 -10.24 7.02
CA GLY A 36 -4.63 -11.32 7.97
C GLY A 36 -3.12 -11.47 8.24
N SER A 37 -2.24 -10.78 7.50
CA SER A 37 -0.81 -10.75 7.81
C SER A 37 -0.49 -9.77 8.93
N LYS A 38 0.38 -10.20 9.87
CA LYS A 38 0.98 -9.33 10.88
C LYS A 38 2.03 -8.39 10.28
N ARG A 39 2.64 -8.76 9.15
CA ARG A 39 3.70 -7.99 8.51
C ARG A 39 3.11 -6.87 7.67
N ILE A 40 3.57 -5.64 7.93
CA ILE A 40 3.23 -4.44 7.17
C ILE A 40 4.53 -3.84 6.66
N LEU A 41 4.63 -3.63 5.35
CA LEU A 41 5.72 -2.88 4.72
C LEU A 41 5.32 -1.41 4.63
N ARG A 42 6.28 -0.50 4.80
CA ARG A 42 6.04 0.95 4.75
C ARG A 42 7.14 1.64 3.95
N SER A 43 6.77 2.67 3.20
CA SER A 43 7.72 3.55 2.54
C SER A 43 8.43 4.47 3.54
N HIS A 44 9.42 5.22 3.04
CA HIS A 44 9.85 6.46 3.68
C HIS A 44 8.72 7.50 3.66
N GLU A 45 8.90 8.57 4.44
CA GLU A 45 8.00 9.71 4.42
C GLU A 45 8.03 10.39 3.04
N ILE A 46 6.84 10.66 2.52
CA ILE A 46 6.59 11.44 1.32
C ILE A 46 6.16 12.82 1.81
N VAL A 47 6.98 13.83 1.55
CA VAL A 47 6.65 15.21 1.91
C VAL A 47 5.56 15.71 0.98
N LEU A 48 4.51 16.29 1.55
CA LEU A 48 3.40 16.82 0.78
C LEU A 48 3.66 18.28 0.39
N PRO A 49 3.26 18.70 -0.82
CA PRO A 49 3.29 20.11 -1.18
C PRO A 49 2.27 20.89 -0.33
N PRO A 50 2.55 22.16 0.03
CA PRO A 50 1.66 22.98 0.85
C PRO A 50 0.40 23.45 0.11
N SER A 51 0.30 23.21 -1.20
CA SER A 51 -0.74 23.72 -2.12
C SER A 51 -2.10 23.00 -2.04
N GLY A 52 -2.27 22.03 -1.14
CA GLY A 52 -3.53 21.30 -0.93
C GLY A 52 -3.85 20.25 -2.01
N VAL A 53 -3.44 20.48 -3.27
CA VAL A 53 -3.46 19.47 -4.34
C VAL A 53 -2.19 18.62 -4.23
N VAL A 54 -2.35 17.34 -3.94
CA VAL A 54 -1.24 16.39 -3.86
C VAL A 54 -1.22 15.57 -5.14
N GLU A 55 -0.28 15.90 -6.00
CA GLU A 55 0.09 15.12 -7.18
C GLU A 55 1.61 14.94 -7.14
N THR A 56 2.06 13.71 -6.88
CA THR A 56 3.49 13.42 -6.65
C THR A 56 3.87 12.13 -7.32
N ASP A 57 4.92 12.17 -8.14
CA ASP A 57 5.51 10.98 -8.72
C ASP A 57 6.18 10.13 -7.65
N LEU A 58 6.05 8.82 -7.78
CA LEU A 58 6.57 7.84 -6.85
C LEU A 58 7.50 6.86 -7.58
N ALA A 59 8.55 6.45 -6.88
CA ALA A 59 9.41 5.33 -7.29
C ALA A 59 9.43 4.29 -6.16
N LEU A 60 8.25 3.83 -5.76
CA LEU A 60 8.10 2.93 -4.61
C LEU A 60 7.81 1.51 -5.06
N THR A 61 8.68 0.57 -4.67
CA THR A 61 8.51 -0.85 -4.95
C THR A 61 8.44 -1.64 -3.64
N PHE A 62 7.38 -2.42 -3.49
CA PHE A 62 7.15 -3.30 -2.34
C PHE A 62 7.21 -4.75 -2.78
N SER A 63 8.03 -5.54 -2.10
CA SER A 63 8.13 -6.98 -2.33
C SER A 63 7.64 -7.72 -1.10
N LEU A 64 6.52 -8.42 -1.23
CA LEU A 64 5.87 -9.14 -0.14
C LEU A 64 5.72 -10.62 -0.48
N GLN A 65 6.07 -11.47 0.49
CA GLN A 65 5.77 -12.88 0.42
C GLN A 65 4.34 -13.12 0.92
N TYR A 66 3.57 -13.91 0.18
CA TYR A 66 2.23 -14.31 0.59
C TYR A 66 2.05 -15.83 0.42
N PRO A 67 1.31 -16.48 1.34
CA PRO A 67 1.03 -17.90 1.24
C PRO A 67 0.04 -18.16 0.11
N HIS A 68 0.34 -19.13 -0.76
CA HIS A 68 -0.63 -19.62 -1.75
C HIS A 68 -1.65 -20.52 -1.08
N PHE A 69 -2.67 -19.92 -0.49
CA PHE A 69 -3.94 -20.58 -0.30
C PHE A 69 -5.02 -19.63 -0.79
N LEU A 70 -5.58 -19.91 -1.98
CA LEU A 70 -6.77 -19.26 -2.54
C LEU A 70 -8.04 -19.57 -1.72
N LYS A 71 -7.93 -19.62 -0.39
CA LYS A 71 -9.09 -19.74 0.51
C LYS A 71 -9.81 -18.40 0.53
N ARG A 72 -11.11 -18.48 0.29
CA ARG A 72 -12.08 -17.38 0.15
C ARG A 72 -11.83 -16.24 1.14
N GLU A 73 -11.87 -15.02 0.63
CA GLU A 73 -11.83 -13.72 1.35
C GLU A 73 -10.53 -13.30 2.06
N GLY A 74 -9.46 -14.13 2.07
CA GLY A 74 -8.22 -13.81 2.79
C GLY A 74 -7.10 -13.15 1.98
N ASN A 75 -7.17 -13.18 0.63
CA ASN A 75 -6.05 -12.80 -0.24
C ASN A 75 -6.14 -11.37 -0.76
N LYS A 76 -6.52 -10.42 0.10
CA LYS A 76 -6.58 -9.02 -0.29
C LYS A 76 -5.28 -8.31 0.05
N LEU A 77 -4.63 -7.74 -0.95
CA LEU A 77 -3.51 -6.82 -0.78
C LEU A 77 -4.08 -5.44 -0.40
N GLN A 78 -3.85 -5.01 0.84
CA GLN A 78 -4.24 -3.69 1.32
C GLN A 78 -3.13 -2.67 1.11
N ILE A 79 -3.49 -1.53 0.52
CA ILE A 79 -2.64 -0.37 0.32
C ILE A 79 -3.26 0.77 1.12
N MET A 80 -2.48 1.40 2.00
CA MET A 80 -2.96 2.41 2.93
C MET A 80 -2.10 3.66 2.85
N LEU A 81 -2.74 4.82 2.74
CA LEU A 81 -2.11 6.11 2.96
C LEU A 81 -2.18 6.42 4.45
N GLN A 82 -1.04 6.66 5.10
CA GLN A 82 -0.97 6.84 6.54
C GLN A 82 -0.26 8.14 6.91
N ARG A 83 -0.71 8.78 7.99
CA ARG A 83 0.07 9.80 8.70
C ARG A 83 0.72 9.21 9.94
N ARG A 84 1.96 9.62 10.22
CA ARG A 84 2.65 9.32 11.48
C ARG A 84 1.98 10.09 12.62
N LYS A 85 1.75 9.41 13.74
CA LYS A 85 1.30 10.02 15.00
C LYS A 85 2.52 10.21 15.89
N ARG A 86 2.77 11.44 16.32
CA ARG A 86 3.77 11.75 17.35
C ARG A 86 3.06 11.95 18.68
N TYR A 87 3.27 11.04 19.62
CA TYR A 87 2.74 11.17 20.97
C TYR A 87 3.72 11.98 21.83
N LYS A 88 3.20 12.95 22.60
CA LYS A 88 4.06 13.89 23.37
C LYS A 88 5.05 13.19 24.31
N ASN A 89 4.73 12.00 24.85
CA ASN A 89 5.54 11.29 25.84
C ASN A 89 5.62 9.74 25.62
N ARG A 90 5.68 9.25 24.37
CA ARG A 90 5.99 7.83 24.09
C ARG A 90 6.89 7.71 22.87
N THR A 91 7.91 6.83 22.95
CA THR A 91 8.79 6.43 21.82
C THR A 91 8.06 5.61 20.75
N ILE A 92 6.82 5.21 20.99
CA ILE A 92 6.00 4.45 20.03
C ILE A 92 5.43 5.41 18.98
N LEU A 93 5.97 5.36 17.76
CA LEU A 93 5.33 5.99 16.60
C LEU A 93 4.12 5.15 16.16
N GLY A 94 2.93 5.70 16.37
CA GLY A 94 1.70 5.15 15.80
C GLY A 94 1.46 5.66 14.38
N TYR A 95 0.54 5.03 13.65
CA TYR A 95 0.08 5.50 12.35
C TYR A 95 -1.44 5.68 12.37
N LYS A 96 -1.95 6.72 11.69
CA LYS A 96 -3.39 6.86 11.38
C LYS A 96 -3.57 6.62 9.89
N THR A 97 -4.43 5.68 9.52
CA THR A 97 -4.84 5.51 8.12
C THR A 97 -5.74 6.67 7.71
N LEU A 98 -5.41 7.31 6.59
CA LEU A 98 -6.17 8.40 5.97
C LEU A 98 -7.05 7.86 4.84
N ALA A 99 -6.51 6.95 4.05
CA ALA A 99 -7.21 6.25 2.98
C ALA A 99 -6.70 4.81 2.89
N ALA A 100 -7.55 3.90 2.43
CA ALA A 100 -7.20 2.50 2.20
C ALA A 100 -7.88 1.99 0.93
N GLY A 101 -7.13 1.25 0.13
CA GLY A 101 -7.63 0.46 -1.00
C GLY A 101 -7.21 -0.99 -0.85
N SER A 102 -7.90 -1.89 -1.53
CA SER A 102 -7.57 -3.32 -1.54
C SER A 102 -7.66 -3.91 -2.94
N ILE A 103 -6.72 -4.78 -3.28
CA ILE A 103 -6.72 -5.58 -4.51
C ILE A 103 -6.97 -7.03 -4.13
N ASP A 104 -7.93 -7.68 -4.78
CA ASP A 104 -8.13 -9.13 -4.62
C ASP A 104 -7.08 -9.88 -5.43
N MET A 105 -6.09 -10.46 -4.74
CA MET A 105 -5.01 -11.19 -5.41
C MET A 105 -5.50 -12.53 -5.99
N ALA A 106 -6.68 -13.02 -5.60
CA ALA A 106 -7.26 -14.19 -6.22
C ALA A 106 -7.64 -13.91 -7.68
N GLU A 107 -8.29 -12.78 -7.95
CA GLU A 107 -8.69 -12.37 -9.30
C GLU A 107 -7.46 -12.08 -10.19
N VAL A 108 -6.47 -11.36 -9.65
CA VAL A 108 -5.24 -11.01 -10.39
C VAL A 108 -4.46 -12.25 -10.83
N MET A 109 -4.39 -13.28 -10.00
CA MET A 109 -3.61 -14.49 -10.30
C MET A 109 -4.41 -15.53 -11.11
N GLN A 110 -5.74 -15.44 -11.13
CA GLN A 110 -6.61 -16.32 -11.93
C GLN A 110 -6.61 -15.94 -13.41
N HIS A 111 -6.23 -14.70 -13.73
CA HIS A 111 -5.89 -14.26 -15.08
C HIS A 111 -4.38 -14.06 -15.16
N PRO A 112 -3.55 -15.12 -15.27
CA PRO A 112 -2.15 -14.91 -15.63
C PRO A 112 -2.16 -14.15 -16.96
N THR A 113 -1.73 -12.89 -16.92
CA THR A 113 -1.53 -12.07 -18.11
C THR A 113 -0.72 -12.89 -19.11
N GLU A 114 -1.33 -13.22 -20.25
CA GLU A 114 -0.59 -13.65 -21.43
C GLU A 114 0.41 -12.55 -21.76
N GLY A 115 1.68 -12.77 -21.41
CA GLY A 115 2.76 -11.86 -21.72
C GLY A 115 2.89 -10.67 -20.76
N ALA A 116 4.13 -10.35 -20.45
CA ALA A 116 4.53 -9.15 -19.75
C ALA A 116 3.98 -7.89 -20.46
N GLY A 117 2.99 -7.23 -19.85
CA GLY A 117 2.45 -5.96 -20.32
C GLY A 117 1.68 -5.28 -19.20
N ALA A 118 2.13 -4.09 -18.80
CA ALA A 118 1.59 -3.33 -17.69
C ALA A 118 0.06 -3.11 -17.83
N ALA A 119 -0.71 -3.62 -16.87
CA ALA A 119 -2.12 -3.28 -16.74
C ALA A 119 -2.24 -1.84 -16.21
N SER A 120 -2.71 -0.94 -17.05
CA SER A 120 -3.11 0.42 -16.68
C SER A 120 -4.62 0.40 -16.39
N LEU A 121 -5.03 0.77 -15.17
CA LEU A 121 -6.43 1.03 -14.84
C LEU A 121 -6.72 2.50 -15.21
N GLN A 122 -7.68 2.72 -16.11
CA GLN A 122 -8.29 4.02 -16.40
C GLN A 122 -9.36 4.35 -15.38
#